data_AF-A0A7L7KQV2-F1
#
_entry.id   AF-A0A7L7KQV2-F1
#
_cell.length_a   1.000
_cell.length_b   1.000
_cell.length_c   1.000
_cell.angle_alpha   90.00
_cell.angle_beta   90.00
_cell.angle_gamma   90.00
#
_symmetry.space_group_name_H-M   'P 1'
#
loop_
_entity.id
_entity.type
_entity.pdbx_description
1 polymer ?
#
loop_
_entity_poly.entity_id
_entity_poly.type
_entity_poly.pdbx_seq_one_letter_code
_entity_poly.pdbx_strand_id
1 'polypeptide(L)'
;MNKYFLSQPEHIQKRIKLITWIVFGLSIVVFYTTSENNNLTVLNSILSLLILGTFILGILMHNWTKKRDNPVEESSSDIGFLTQDIDYKEEFPIYLQGCILKWAYNVNLAFPQNFSAIQVGESENLTLDEELDNEYDPEAVQVFKGDKLLGYLYKGNIKDMVKKYFFKQKGYKPAMIVNKVDEENERIEISLAFYKEIDLETNPAVIKIKTSINNSYDREERDTRIDALEDLEVNDLLTVEEDFEYGYLLYTKDYREVGRLSESVEEKIDEFMSSNQGYVFCLVSSVKLDEEGNIKIRINVYLVKKF
;
A
#
# COMPACT_ATOMS: atom_id res chain seq x y z
N MET A 1 -1.85 0.26 -24.46
CA MET A 1 -0.44 0.62 -24.76
C MET A 1 0.00 1.63 -23.71
N ASN A 2 0.58 1.18 -22.60
CA ASN A 2 1.05 2.05 -21.52
C ASN A 2 2.48 1.66 -21.13
N LYS A 3 3.37 2.65 -21.21
CA LYS A 3 4.78 2.57 -20.82
C LYS A 3 4.87 2.98 -19.35
N TYR A 4 5.08 2.03 -18.44
CA TYR A 4 5.72 2.33 -17.16
C TYR A 4 6.88 1.36 -16.98
N PHE A 5 8.04 1.86 -17.41
CA PHE A 5 9.33 1.39 -16.93
C PHE A 5 9.33 1.54 -15.40
N LEU A 6 9.77 0.50 -14.70
CA LEU A 6 10.14 0.55 -13.29
C LEU A 6 11.01 1.78 -13.04
N SER A 7 10.43 2.83 -12.46
CA SER A 7 11.19 4.01 -12.05
C SER A 7 12.08 3.56 -10.89
N GLN A 8 13.36 3.37 -11.19
CA GLN A 8 14.39 3.31 -10.15
C GLN A 8 14.16 4.49 -9.19
N PRO A 9 14.17 4.27 -7.88
CA PRO A 9 13.88 5.33 -6.91
C PRO A 9 14.77 6.54 -7.19
N GLU A 10 14.21 7.75 -7.13
CA GLU A 10 14.85 8.97 -7.66
C GLU A 10 16.30 9.16 -7.21
N HIS A 11 16.64 8.71 -6.00
CA HIS A 11 17.98 8.79 -5.44
C HIS A 11 19.01 7.98 -6.25
N ILE A 12 18.64 6.84 -6.85
CA ILE A 12 19.51 6.04 -7.70
C ILE A 12 19.74 6.74 -9.05
N GLN A 13 18.70 7.34 -9.64
CA GLN A 13 18.85 8.08 -10.89
C GLN A 13 19.73 9.33 -10.71
N LYS A 14 19.59 10.04 -9.58
CA LYS A 14 20.45 11.20 -9.25
C LYS A 14 21.91 10.78 -9.10
N ARG A 15 22.20 9.65 -8.44
CA ARG A 15 23.56 9.10 -8.30
C ARG A 15 24.18 8.67 -9.64
N ILE A 16 23.40 8.02 -10.52
CA ILE A 16 23.87 7.62 -11.86
C ILE A 16 24.19 8.86 -12.72
N LYS A 17 23.33 9.88 -12.70
CA LYS A 17 23.59 11.14 -13.41
C LYS A 17 24.86 11.83 -12.91
N LEU A 18 25.06 11.91 -11.59
CA LEU A 18 26.26 12.51 -11.00
C LEU A 18 27.54 11.79 -11.42
N ILE A 19 27.56 10.45 -11.35
CA ILE A 19 28.72 9.64 -11.75
C ILE A 19 29.03 9.85 -13.24
N THR A 20 28.00 9.91 -14.08
CA THR A 20 28.16 10.14 -15.53
C THR A 20 28.80 11.50 -15.81
N TRP A 21 28.37 12.56 -15.13
CA TRP A 21 28.95 13.89 -15.26
C TRP A 21 30.40 13.97 -14.79
N ILE A 22 30.76 13.26 -13.71
CA ILE A 22 32.15 13.20 -13.21
C ILE A 22 33.06 12.51 -14.23
N VAL A 23 32.63 11.37 -14.78
CA VAL A 23 33.41 10.63 -15.80
C VAL A 23 33.58 11.45 -17.07
N PHE A 24 32.52 12.16 -17.49
CA PHE A 24 32.58 13.05 -18.65
C PHE A 24 33.54 14.23 -18.44
N GLY A 25 33.48 14.89 -17.27
CA GLY A 25 34.40 15.97 -16.90
C GLY A 25 35.86 15.52 -16.88
N LEU A 26 36.16 14.37 -16.29
CA LEU A 26 37.51 13.80 -16.27
C LEU A 26 38.03 13.48 -17.68
N SER A 27 37.16 13.00 -18.57
CA SER A 27 37.52 12.69 -19.96
C SER A 27 37.91 13.96 -20.75
N ILE A 28 37.22 15.08 -20.51
CA ILE A 28 37.55 16.38 -21.12
C ILE A 28 38.91 16.89 -20.61
N VAL A 29 39.18 16.78 -19.30
CA VAL A 29 40.45 17.21 -18.71
C VAL A 29 41.63 16.41 -19.29
N VAL A 30 41.47 15.08 -19.46
CA VAL A 30 42.48 14.22 -20.09
C VAL A 30 42.68 14.60 -21.57
N PHE A 31 41.61 14.93 -22.30
CA PHE A 31 41.71 15.37 -23.69
C PHE A 31 42.49 16.69 -23.83
N TYR A 32 42.17 17.69 -22.99
CA TYR A 32 42.84 19.00 -23.05
C TYR A 32 44.33 18.91 -22.68
N THR A 33 44.67 18.12 -21.65
CA THR A 33 46.06 17.98 -21.19
C THR A 33 46.95 17.19 -22.15
N THR A 34 46.38 16.46 -23.11
CA THR A 34 47.12 15.60 -24.05
C THR A 34 47.19 16.16 -25.47
N SER A 35 46.58 17.34 -25.71
CA SER A 35 46.51 18.02 -27.00
C SER A 35 47.83 18.66 -27.48
N GLU A 36 48.87 18.74 -26.65
CA GLU A 36 50.14 19.39 -27.03
C GLU A 36 51.18 18.46 -27.68
N ASN A 37 50.97 17.14 -27.69
CA ASN A 37 51.94 16.17 -28.23
C ASN A 37 51.30 15.25 -29.28
N ASN A 38 51.35 15.64 -30.56
CA ASN A 38 50.59 15.06 -31.68
C ASN A 38 50.59 13.52 -31.80
N ASN A 39 51.66 12.82 -31.43
CA ASN A 39 51.69 11.35 -31.48
C ASN A 39 51.10 10.69 -30.22
N LEU A 40 51.18 11.35 -29.06
CA LEU A 40 50.57 10.88 -27.82
C LEU A 40 49.06 11.15 -27.82
N THR A 41 48.62 12.20 -28.51
CA THR A 41 47.21 12.59 -28.62
C THR A 41 46.37 11.53 -29.33
N VAL A 42 46.91 10.88 -30.38
CA VAL A 42 46.21 9.80 -31.10
C VAL A 42 46.06 8.56 -30.22
N LEU A 43 47.11 8.16 -29.51
CA LEU A 43 47.08 7.00 -28.61
C LEU A 43 46.11 7.21 -27.43
N ASN A 44 46.13 8.40 -26.84
CA ASN A 44 45.23 8.76 -25.73
C ASN A 44 43.77 8.87 -26.19
N SER A 45 43.53 9.33 -27.42
CA SER A 45 42.19 9.33 -28.02
C SER A 45 41.67 7.90 -28.22
N ILE A 46 42.50 6.98 -28.72
CA ILE A 46 42.15 5.56 -28.87
C ILE A 46 41.86 4.92 -27.50
N LEU A 47 42.69 5.19 -26.50
CA LEU A 47 42.50 4.66 -25.15
C LEU A 47 41.20 5.17 -24.51
N SER A 48 40.87 6.46 -24.68
CA SER A 48 39.63 7.05 -24.18
C SER A 48 38.38 6.42 -24.82
N LEU A 49 38.43 6.13 -26.13
CA LEU A 49 37.35 5.44 -26.82
C LEU A 49 37.18 3.99 -26.36
N LEU A 50 38.28 3.29 -26.05
CA LEU A 50 38.23 1.94 -25.50
C LEU A 50 37.60 1.91 -24.11
N ILE A 51 37.97 2.84 -23.23
CA ILE A 51 37.39 2.95 -21.89
C ILE A 51 35.88 3.24 -21.99
N LEU A 52 35.48 4.20 -22.83
CA LEU A 52 34.07 4.51 -23.07
C LEU A 52 33.31 3.29 -23.60
N GLY A 53 33.90 2.55 -24.54
CA GLY A 53 33.34 1.33 -25.11
C GLY A 53 33.09 0.24 -24.06
N THR A 54 34.08 -0.01 -23.19
CA THR A 54 33.92 -0.99 -22.10
C THR A 54 32.85 -0.59 -21.08
N PHE A 55 32.71 0.70 -20.80
CA PHE A 55 31.69 1.21 -19.89
C PHE A 55 30.26 1.03 -20.46
N ILE A 56 30.07 1.33 -21.74
CA ILE A 56 28.79 1.11 -22.44
C ILE A 56 28.45 -0.39 -22.48
N LEU A 57 29.42 -1.24 -22.77
CA LEU A 57 29.25 -2.70 -22.74
C LEU A 57 28.85 -3.20 -21.34
N GLY A 58 29.43 -2.65 -20.27
CA GLY A 58 29.05 -2.97 -18.89
C GLY A 58 27.59 -2.63 -18.58
N ILE A 59 27.12 -1.44 -19.00
CA ILE A 59 25.71 -1.04 -18.85
C ILE A 59 24.78 -1.98 -19.63
N LEU A 60 25.14 -2.32 -20.86
CA LEU A 60 24.36 -3.23 -21.70
C LEU A 60 24.28 -4.64 -21.10
N MET A 61 25.40 -5.17 -20.61
CA MET A 61 25.43 -6.48 -19.95
C MET A 61 24.61 -6.49 -18.66
N HIS A 62 24.71 -5.45 -17.83
CA HIS A 62 23.91 -5.34 -16.60
C HIS A 62 22.40 -5.32 -16.88
N ASN A 63 21.98 -4.63 -17.94
CA ASN A 63 20.58 -4.63 -18.37
C ASN A 63 20.15 -5.98 -18.96
N TRP A 64 21.07 -6.71 -19.60
CA TRP A 64 20.81 -8.05 -20.14
C TRP A 64 20.71 -9.13 -19.05
N THR A 65 21.57 -9.13 -18.04
CA THR A 65 21.50 -10.09 -16.93
C THR A 65 20.23 -9.90 -16.11
N LYS A 66 19.82 -8.65 -15.87
CA LYS A 66 18.54 -8.33 -15.20
C LYS A 66 17.30 -8.82 -15.97
N LYS A 67 17.44 -9.02 -17.28
CA LYS A 67 16.37 -9.59 -18.13
C LYS A 67 16.37 -11.12 -18.14
N ARG A 68 17.46 -11.76 -17.70
CA ARG A 68 17.68 -13.21 -17.73
C ARG A 68 17.44 -13.87 -16.36
N ASP A 69 17.55 -13.11 -15.27
CA ASP A 69 17.27 -13.56 -13.90
C ASP A 69 15.78 -13.50 -13.53
N ASN A 70 14.89 -13.23 -14.49
CA ASN A 70 13.48 -13.63 -14.37
C ASN A 70 13.41 -15.11 -14.81
N PRO A 71 13.34 -16.09 -13.89
CA PRO A 71 13.07 -17.46 -14.30
C PRO A 71 11.75 -17.48 -15.07
N VAL A 72 11.77 -18.12 -16.23
CA VAL A 72 10.56 -18.57 -16.89
C VAL A 72 9.95 -19.61 -15.95
N GLU A 73 9.03 -19.18 -15.08
CA GLU A 73 8.24 -20.07 -14.27
C GLU A 73 7.45 -20.99 -15.20
N GLU A 74 7.77 -22.28 -15.09
CA GLU A 74 6.98 -23.34 -15.68
C GLU A 74 5.55 -23.25 -15.18
N SER A 75 4.62 -23.32 -16.15
CA SER A 75 3.19 -23.30 -15.96
C SER A 75 2.74 -24.36 -14.94
N SER A 76 2.43 -23.91 -13.73
CA SER A 76 1.42 -24.54 -12.89
C SER A 76 0.25 -23.57 -12.79
N SER A 77 -0.95 -24.11 -12.90
CA SER A 77 -2.22 -23.43 -13.08
C SER A 77 -2.69 -22.69 -11.83
N ASP A 78 -1.94 -21.67 -11.39
CA ASP A 78 -2.41 -20.72 -10.40
C ASP A 78 -2.75 -19.39 -11.07
N ILE A 79 -3.99 -18.98 -10.84
CA ILE A 79 -4.65 -17.79 -11.36
C ILE A 79 -3.75 -16.58 -11.07
N GLY A 80 -3.15 -16.04 -12.12
CA GLY A 80 -2.30 -14.85 -12.06
C GLY A 80 -3.09 -13.65 -11.54
N PHE A 81 -3.04 -13.45 -10.24
CA PHE A 81 -3.50 -12.24 -9.57
C PHE A 81 -2.53 -11.12 -9.88
N LEU A 82 -2.88 -10.29 -10.87
CA LEU A 82 -2.43 -8.90 -10.88
C LEU A 82 -3.12 -8.20 -9.71
N THR A 83 -2.51 -8.22 -8.53
CA THR A 83 -2.75 -7.16 -7.55
C THR A 83 -2.23 -5.88 -8.19
N GLN A 84 -3.11 -5.16 -8.90
CA GLN A 84 -2.89 -3.75 -9.07
C GLN A 84 -2.85 -3.18 -7.65
N ASP A 85 -1.69 -2.66 -7.26
CA ASP A 85 -1.54 -1.77 -6.12
C ASP A 85 -2.35 -0.50 -6.41
N ILE A 86 -3.68 -0.61 -6.36
CA ILE A 86 -4.55 0.55 -6.16
C ILE A 86 -4.33 0.95 -4.70
N ASP A 87 -4.25 2.25 -4.45
CA ASP A 87 -4.06 2.81 -3.11
C ASP A 87 -5.33 2.65 -2.25
N TYR A 88 -5.71 1.39 -1.98
CA TYR A 88 -6.91 1.03 -1.23
C TYR A 88 -6.85 1.46 0.25
N LYS A 89 -5.71 2.01 0.70
CA LYS A 89 -5.50 2.41 2.09
C LYS A 89 -6.42 3.55 2.52
N GLU A 90 -6.90 4.37 1.58
CA GLU A 90 -7.77 5.50 1.91
C GLU A 90 -9.24 5.08 2.12
N GLU A 91 -9.70 4.01 1.46
CA GLU A 91 -11.12 3.60 1.53
C GLU A 91 -11.39 2.51 2.57
N PHE A 92 -10.44 1.58 2.76
CA PHE A 92 -10.60 0.46 3.69
C PHE A 92 -9.47 0.41 4.72
N PRO A 93 -9.79 0.44 6.03
CA PRO A 93 -8.76 0.29 7.05
C PRO A 93 -8.11 -1.09 6.95
N ILE A 94 -6.79 -1.15 7.14
CA ILE A 94 -6.03 -2.41 7.11
C ILE A 94 -6.56 -3.42 8.13
N TYR A 95 -7.07 -2.93 9.27
CA TYR A 95 -7.65 -3.75 10.34
C TYR A 95 -9.06 -3.29 10.66
N LEU A 96 -9.99 -4.24 10.73
CA LEU A 96 -11.38 -3.99 11.07
C LEU A 96 -11.91 -5.11 11.96
N GLN A 97 -12.23 -4.80 13.22
CA GLN A 97 -12.93 -5.70 14.15
C GLN A 97 -12.37 -7.14 14.20
N GLY A 98 -11.07 -7.29 14.53
CA GLY A 98 -10.44 -8.61 14.61
C GLY A 98 -10.06 -9.21 13.25
N CYS A 99 -10.23 -8.48 12.15
CA CYS A 99 -9.94 -8.97 10.82
C CYS A 99 -8.94 -8.08 10.09
N ILE A 100 -8.09 -8.68 9.24
CA ILE A 100 -7.12 -7.97 8.41
C ILE A 100 -7.56 -7.94 6.95
N LEU A 101 -7.38 -6.80 6.29
CA LEU A 101 -7.65 -6.63 4.89
C LEU A 101 -6.75 -7.55 4.06
N LYS A 102 -7.37 -8.34 3.18
CA LYS A 102 -6.64 -9.25 2.28
C LYS A 102 -6.65 -8.75 0.85
N TRP A 103 -7.82 -8.36 0.39
CA TRP A 103 -8.02 -7.88 -0.97
C TRP A 103 -9.05 -6.77 -0.95
N ALA A 104 -8.89 -5.81 -1.85
CA ALA A 104 -9.88 -4.81 -2.17
C ALA A 104 -9.93 -4.65 -3.68
N TYR A 105 -11.10 -4.29 -4.22
CA TYR A 105 -11.36 -4.18 -5.64
C TYR A 105 -12.42 -3.11 -5.91
N ASN A 106 -12.23 -2.33 -6.97
CA ASN A 106 -13.30 -1.49 -7.52
C ASN A 106 -14.10 -2.31 -8.55
N VAL A 107 -15.41 -2.29 -8.41
CA VAL A 107 -16.33 -3.13 -9.16
C VAL A 107 -17.48 -2.29 -9.69
N ASN A 108 -17.69 -2.32 -11.00
CA ASN A 108 -18.93 -1.81 -11.60
C ASN A 108 -20.00 -2.90 -11.52
N LEU A 109 -21.18 -2.53 -11.02
CA LEU A 109 -22.32 -3.44 -10.98
C LEU A 109 -22.88 -3.66 -12.39
N ALA A 110 -23.25 -4.89 -12.68
CA ALA A 110 -24.01 -5.27 -13.86
C ALA A 110 -25.50 -5.06 -13.60
N PHE A 111 -26.23 -4.59 -14.62
CA PHE A 111 -27.66 -4.27 -14.53
C PHE A 111 -27.99 -3.40 -13.30
N PRO A 112 -27.34 -2.23 -13.15
CA PRO A 112 -27.58 -1.38 -12.00
C PRO A 112 -29.01 -0.83 -12.00
N GLN A 113 -29.59 -0.75 -10.81
CA GLN A 113 -30.97 -0.33 -10.58
C GLN A 113 -31.11 0.28 -9.18
N ASN A 114 -32.26 0.89 -8.91
CA ASN A 114 -32.55 1.55 -7.63
C ASN A 114 -31.50 2.62 -7.25
N PHE A 115 -31.06 3.43 -8.20
CA PHE A 115 -30.07 4.50 -8.01
C PHE A 115 -30.41 5.45 -6.85
N SER A 116 -31.70 5.77 -6.66
CA SER A 116 -32.17 6.63 -5.58
C SER A 116 -32.10 6.00 -4.17
N ALA A 117 -31.85 4.69 -4.08
CA ALA A 117 -31.74 3.98 -2.81
C ALA A 117 -30.34 4.08 -2.18
N ILE A 118 -29.37 4.71 -2.87
CA ILE A 118 -27.98 4.72 -2.43
C ILE A 118 -27.24 6.01 -2.81
N GLN A 119 -26.26 6.39 -1.99
CA GLN A 119 -25.41 7.56 -2.20
C GLN A 119 -23.92 7.21 -2.13
N VAL A 120 -23.09 8.06 -2.74
CA VAL A 120 -21.62 7.93 -2.68
C VAL A 120 -21.15 8.03 -1.23
N GLY A 121 -20.19 7.18 -0.86
CA GLY A 121 -19.63 7.08 0.49
C GLY A 121 -20.42 6.17 1.44
N GLU A 122 -21.61 5.71 1.05
CA GLU A 122 -22.35 4.78 1.89
C GLU A 122 -21.69 3.39 1.94
N SER A 123 -21.63 2.83 3.14
CA SER A 123 -21.06 1.50 3.41
C SER A 123 -21.99 0.59 4.23
N GLU A 124 -22.88 1.20 5.03
CA GLU A 124 -23.80 0.46 5.90
C GLU A 124 -24.91 -0.27 5.12
N ASN A 125 -25.35 -1.42 5.62
CA ASN A 125 -26.45 -2.22 5.06
C ASN A 125 -26.27 -2.65 3.59
N LEU A 126 -25.03 -2.66 3.10
CA LEU A 126 -24.67 -3.29 1.84
C LEU A 126 -24.45 -4.79 2.06
N THR A 127 -25.17 -5.62 1.30
CA THR A 127 -25.11 -7.09 1.44
C THR A 127 -24.96 -7.79 0.09
N LEU A 128 -24.35 -8.97 0.13
CA LEU A 128 -24.20 -9.87 -1.00
C LEU A 128 -25.09 -11.09 -0.80
N ASP A 129 -25.81 -11.52 -1.84
CA ASP A 129 -26.62 -12.74 -1.82
C ASP A 129 -26.44 -13.58 -3.09
N GLU A 130 -26.63 -14.89 -3.00
CA GLU A 130 -26.59 -15.81 -4.14
C GLU A 130 -27.98 -15.96 -4.75
N GLU A 131 -28.11 -15.73 -6.06
CA GLU A 131 -29.35 -16.00 -6.78
C GLU A 131 -29.28 -17.38 -7.47
N LEU A 132 -29.47 -18.44 -6.67
CA LEU A 132 -29.29 -19.82 -7.11
C LEU A 132 -30.28 -20.25 -8.22
N ASP A 133 -31.44 -19.62 -8.27
CA ASP A 133 -32.53 -19.93 -9.21
C ASP A 133 -32.46 -19.09 -10.51
N ASN A 134 -31.39 -18.32 -10.72
CA ASN A 134 -31.22 -17.52 -11.93
C ASN A 134 -31.00 -18.42 -13.16
N GLU A 135 -31.98 -18.45 -14.07
CA GLU A 135 -31.96 -19.29 -15.27
C GLU A 135 -30.81 -18.97 -16.24
N TYR A 136 -30.25 -17.75 -16.18
CA TYR A 136 -29.21 -17.28 -17.10
C TYR A 136 -27.79 -17.39 -16.53
N ASP A 137 -27.63 -17.26 -15.21
CA ASP A 137 -26.36 -17.39 -14.50
C ASP A 137 -26.61 -17.97 -13.08
N PRO A 138 -26.53 -19.29 -12.88
CA PRO A 138 -26.75 -19.92 -11.57
C PRO A 138 -25.64 -19.59 -10.55
N GLU A 139 -24.66 -18.78 -10.95
CA GLU A 139 -23.62 -18.25 -10.09
C GLU A 139 -23.74 -16.75 -9.87
N ALA A 140 -24.88 -16.15 -10.20
CA ALA A 140 -25.15 -14.74 -9.99
C ALA A 140 -25.03 -14.36 -8.51
N VAL A 141 -24.34 -13.25 -8.28
CA VAL A 141 -24.23 -12.63 -6.95
C VAL A 141 -24.85 -11.26 -7.01
N GLN A 142 -25.88 -11.06 -6.20
CA GLN A 142 -26.64 -9.82 -6.09
C GLN A 142 -26.02 -8.91 -5.04
N VAL A 143 -26.09 -7.60 -5.29
CA VAL A 143 -25.67 -6.56 -4.35
C VAL A 143 -26.91 -5.79 -3.92
N PHE A 144 -27.16 -5.72 -2.62
CA PHE A 144 -28.33 -5.05 -2.05
C PHE A 144 -27.92 -3.88 -1.15
N LYS A 145 -28.83 -2.90 -1.04
CA LYS A 145 -28.89 -1.92 0.05
C LYS A 145 -30.19 -2.15 0.82
N GLY A 146 -30.11 -2.77 1.99
CA GLY A 146 -31.31 -3.20 2.71
C GLY A 146 -32.14 -4.18 1.87
N ASP A 147 -33.37 -3.79 1.51
CA ASP A 147 -34.28 -4.59 0.68
C ASP A 147 -34.19 -4.26 -0.83
N LYS A 148 -33.35 -3.29 -1.22
CA LYS A 148 -33.25 -2.82 -2.61
C LYS A 148 -32.07 -3.48 -3.32
N LEU A 149 -32.38 -4.28 -4.34
CA LEU A 149 -31.37 -4.82 -5.26
C LEU A 149 -30.74 -3.66 -6.04
N LEU A 150 -29.44 -3.46 -5.91
CA LEU A 150 -28.68 -2.44 -6.63
C LEU A 150 -28.18 -2.92 -7.98
N GLY A 151 -27.95 -4.23 -8.12
CA GLY A 151 -27.41 -4.84 -9.33
C GLY A 151 -26.66 -6.13 -8.99
N TYR A 152 -25.82 -6.57 -9.90
CA TYR A 152 -25.09 -7.84 -9.82
C TYR A 152 -23.59 -7.62 -9.90
N LEU A 153 -22.80 -8.47 -9.26
CA LEU A 153 -21.37 -8.51 -9.54
C LEU A 153 -21.15 -9.04 -10.96
N TYR A 154 -20.48 -8.26 -11.80
CA TYR A 154 -20.23 -8.62 -13.20
C TYR A 154 -19.39 -9.90 -13.31
N LYS A 155 -19.58 -10.64 -14.43
CA LYS A 155 -18.92 -11.93 -14.69
C LYS A 155 -17.39 -11.81 -14.62
N GLY A 156 -16.76 -12.75 -13.90
CA GLY A 156 -15.30 -12.88 -13.81
C GLY A 156 -14.81 -13.14 -12.39
N ASN A 157 -13.53 -12.89 -12.17
CA ASN A 157 -12.79 -13.30 -10.97
C ASN A 157 -13.41 -12.80 -9.65
N ILE A 158 -14.03 -11.61 -9.63
CA ILE A 158 -14.62 -11.06 -8.40
C ILE A 158 -15.82 -11.90 -7.93
N LYS A 159 -16.70 -12.30 -8.86
CA LYS A 159 -17.83 -13.19 -8.57
C LYS A 159 -17.32 -14.51 -7.99
N ASP A 160 -16.32 -15.10 -8.63
CA ASP A 160 -15.72 -16.37 -8.20
C ASP A 160 -15.05 -16.24 -6.83
N MET A 161 -14.42 -15.10 -6.55
CA MET A 161 -13.83 -14.79 -5.25
C MET A 161 -14.89 -14.68 -4.15
N VAL A 162 -15.99 -13.96 -4.39
CA VAL A 162 -17.09 -13.90 -3.42
C VAL A 162 -17.62 -15.31 -3.16
N LYS A 163 -17.91 -16.08 -4.20
CA LYS A 163 -18.39 -17.45 -4.04
C LYS A 163 -17.42 -18.33 -3.26
N LYS A 164 -16.13 -18.27 -3.59
CA LYS A 164 -15.10 -19.10 -2.96
C LYS A 164 -14.86 -18.68 -1.51
N TYR A 165 -14.61 -17.39 -1.27
CA TYR A 165 -14.08 -16.90 -0.01
C TYR A 165 -15.14 -16.37 0.96
N PHE A 166 -16.33 -16.01 0.49
CA PHE A 166 -17.42 -15.57 1.36
C PHE A 166 -18.48 -16.67 1.53
N PHE A 167 -19.08 -17.14 0.43
CA PHE A 167 -20.18 -18.12 0.53
C PHE A 167 -19.70 -19.54 0.88
N LYS A 168 -18.59 -20.02 0.29
CA LYS A 168 -18.08 -21.38 0.51
C LYS A 168 -17.12 -21.49 1.70
N GLN A 169 -16.12 -20.60 1.79
CA GLN A 169 -15.17 -20.59 2.90
C GLN A 169 -15.61 -19.55 3.94
N LYS A 170 -16.16 -19.97 5.07
CA LYS A 170 -16.70 -19.06 6.11
C LYS A 170 -15.64 -18.25 6.90
N GLY A 171 -14.49 -17.97 6.31
CA GLY A 171 -13.35 -17.33 6.97
C GLY A 171 -13.09 -15.89 6.53
N TYR A 172 -13.79 -15.40 5.51
CA TYR A 172 -13.66 -14.01 5.04
C TYR A 172 -14.97 -13.24 5.20
N LYS A 173 -14.83 -11.96 5.55
CA LYS A 173 -15.93 -11.01 5.70
C LYS A 173 -15.81 -9.92 4.63
N PRO A 174 -16.80 -9.78 3.73
CA PRO A 174 -16.79 -8.70 2.76
C PRO A 174 -17.15 -7.38 3.45
N ALA A 175 -16.57 -6.28 2.97
CA ALA A 175 -16.99 -4.92 3.28
C ALA A 175 -17.14 -4.17 1.96
N MET A 176 -18.12 -3.26 1.87
CA MET A 176 -18.41 -2.53 0.64
C MET A 176 -18.57 -1.04 0.90
N ILE A 177 -18.18 -0.22 -0.07
CA ILE A 177 -18.36 1.23 -0.08
C ILE A 177 -18.81 1.65 -1.48
N VAL A 178 -19.69 2.63 -1.58
CA VAL A 178 -20.15 3.15 -2.87
C VAL A 178 -19.22 4.26 -3.32
N ASN A 179 -18.59 4.07 -4.48
CA ASN A 179 -17.64 5.04 -5.03
C ASN A 179 -18.32 5.99 -6.01
N LYS A 180 -19.29 5.50 -6.78
CA LYS A 180 -19.97 6.27 -7.81
C LYS A 180 -21.40 5.80 -8.02
N VAL A 181 -22.33 6.76 -8.17
CA VAL A 181 -23.72 6.57 -8.60
C VAL A 181 -23.98 7.51 -9.77
N ASP A 182 -24.35 6.98 -10.92
CA ASP A 182 -24.51 7.72 -12.18
C ASP A 182 -25.69 7.12 -12.96
N GLU A 183 -26.86 7.70 -12.72
CA GLU A 183 -28.13 7.23 -13.29
C GLU A 183 -28.19 7.45 -14.80
N GLU A 184 -27.65 8.58 -15.30
CA GLU A 184 -27.64 8.90 -16.73
C GLU A 184 -26.85 7.88 -17.56
N ASN A 185 -25.76 7.36 -17.01
CA ASN A 185 -24.90 6.38 -17.67
C ASN A 185 -25.12 4.94 -17.19
N GLU A 186 -26.20 4.69 -16.44
CA GLU A 186 -26.53 3.39 -15.85
C GLU A 186 -25.32 2.73 -15.17
N ARG A 187 -24.68 3.44 -14.24
CA ARG A 187 -23.45 2.97 -13.57
C ARG A 187 -23.51 3.16 -12.06
N ILE A 188 -23.29 2.05 -11.35
CA ILE A 188 -22.98 2.04 -9.92
C ILE A 188 -21.61 1.38 -9.77
N GLU A 189 -20.66 2.09 -9.16
CA GLU A 189 -19.34 1.57 -8.83
C GLU A 189 -19.22 1.42 -7.31
N ILE A 190 -18.78 0.26 -6.88
CA ILE A 190 -18.52 -0.05 -5.48
C ILE A 190 -17.07 -0.48 -5.29
N SER A 191 -16.52 -0.15 -4.13
CA SER A 191 -15.34 -0.77 -3.58
C SER A 191 -15.75 -1.98 -2.75
N LEU A 192 -15.12 -3.13 -3.00
CA LEU A 192 -15.37 -4.40 -2.30
C LEU A 192 -14.06 -4.90 -1.69
N ALA A 193 -14.01 -4.95 -0.36
CA ALA A 193 -12.92 -5.51 0.42
C ALA A 193 -13.28 -6.88 0.99
N PHE A 194 -12.26 -7.71 1.19
CA PHE A 194 -12.34 -8.99 1.90
C PHE A 194 -11.39 -8.97 3.09
N TYR A 195 -11.96 -9.16 4.27
CA TYR A 195 -11.25 -9.23 5.53
C TYR A 195 -11.15 -10.68 6.00
N LYS A 196 -9.99 -11.07 6.51
CA LYS A 196 -9.77 -12.39 7.12
C LYS A 196 -9.59 -12.23 8.62
N GLU A 197 -10.30 -13.04 9.40
CA GLU A 197 -10.14 -13.05 10.86
C GLU A 197 -8.70 -13.40 11.27
N ILE A 198 -8.19 -12.69 12.27
CA ILE A 198 -6.84 -12.87 12.80
C ILE A 198 -6.83 -12.72 14.32
N ASP A 199 -6.28 -13.72 15.01
CA ASP A 199 -5.98 -13.61 16.44
C ASP A 199 -4.70 -12.80 16.62
N LEU A 200 -4.80 -11.59 17.15
CA LEU A 200 -3.65 -10.70 17.33
C LEU A 200 -2.73 -11.11 18.49
N GLU A 201 -3.19 -11.97 19.40
CA GLU A 201 -2.41 -12.36 20.57
C GLU A 201 -1.63 -13.66 20.34
N THR A 202 -2.19 -14.61 19.58
CA THR A 202 -1.57 -15.93 19.43
C THR A 202 -1.08 -16.26 18.02
N ASN A 203 -1.40 -15.45 17.01
CA ASN A 203 -1.00 -15.78 15.64
C ASN A 203 0.52 -15.59 15.44
N PRO A 204 1.25 -16.62 14.99
CA PRO A 204 2.72 -16.58 14.85
C PRO A 204 3.23 -15.59 13.79
N ALA A 205 2.36 -15.13 12.90
CA ALA A 205 2.70 -14.10 11.91
C ALA A 205 2.47 -12.68 12.42
N VAL A 206 2.02 -12.51 13.66
CA VAL A 206 1.78 -11.22 14.31
C VAL A 206 2.87 -10.97 15.35
N ILE A 207 3.53 -9.82 15.25
CA ILE A 207 4.44 -9.31 16.28
C ILE A 207 3.77 -8.12 16.92
N LYS A 208 3.59 -8.18 18.24
CA LYS A 208 2.99 -7.12 19.05
C LYS A 208 4.05 -6.37 19.84
N ILE A 209 4.11 -5.05 19.66
CA ILE A 209 5.00 -4.16 20.40
C ILE A 209 4.15 -3.21 21.24
N LYS A 210 4.29 -3.30 22.57
CA LYS A 210 3.62 -2.38 23.50
C LYS A 210 4.48 -1.15 23.69
N THR A 211 3.92 0.03 23.47
CA THR A 211 4.65 1.30 23.66
C THR A 211 3.73 2.42 24.16
N SER A 212 4.34 3.50 24.62
CA SER A 212 3.66 4.77 24.93
C SER A 212 4.04 5.81 23.92
N ILE A 213 3.10 6.69 23.59
CA ILE A 213 3.36 7.81 22.68
C ILE A 213 4.15 8.86 23.46
N ASN A 214 5.26 9.32 22.89
CA ASN A 214 6.03 10.41 23.49
C ASN A 214 5.40 11.75 23.07
N ASN A 215 4.97 12.55 24.05
CA ASN A 215 4.30 13.83 23.82
C ASN A 215 5.23 15.04 24.04
N SER A 216 6.53 14.88 23.81
CA SER A 216 7.53 15.92 24.07
C SER A 216 7.62 16.92 22.91
N TYR A 217 6.71 17.89 22.82
CA TYR A 217 6.85 19.03 21.89
C TYR A 217 6.38 20.37 22.46
N ASP A 218 6.90 21.43 21.84
CA ASP A 218 6.75 22.84 22.21
C ASP A 218 5.29 23.34 22.19
N ARG A 219 4.99 24.29 23.09
CA ARG A 219 3.64 24.73 23.48
C ARG A 219 2.72 25.25 22.35
N GLU A 220 3.23 25.58 21.16
CA GLU A 220 2.46 26.29 20.12
C GLU A 220 1.67 25.35 19.20
N GLU A 221 2.00 24.06 19.11
CA GLU A 221 1.24 23.04 18.35
C GLU A 221 0.28 22.21 19.25
N ARG A 222 0.09 22.62 20.51
CA ARG A 222 -0.64 21.84 21.51
C ARG A 222 -2.12 21.65 21.20
N ASP A 223 -2.79 22.68 20.70
CA ASP A 223 -4.26 22.73 20.76
C ASP A 223 -4.92 21.71 19.80
N THR A 224 -4.41 21.55 18.58
CA THR A 224 -4.95 20.56 17.61
C THR A 224 -4.65 19.12 18.00
N ARG A 225 -3.54 18.90 18.73
CA ARG A 225 -3.11 17.57 19.21
C ARG A 225 -3.94 17.13 20.41
N ILE A 226 -4.20 18.03 21.36
CA ILE A 226 -4.97 17.72 22.58
C ILE A 226 -6.38 17.28 22.20
N ASP A 227 -7.03 17.98 21.29
CA ASP A 227 -8.35 17.59 20.77
C ASP A 227 -8.32 16.17 20.17
N ALA A 228 -7.27 15.83 19.43
CA ALA A 228 -7.10 14.49 18.88
C ALA A 228 -6.93 13.43 19.99
N LEU A 229 -6.19 13.76 21.06
CA LEU A 229 -5.95 12.86 22.19
C LEU A 229 -7.18 12.66 23.08
N GLU A 230 -8.02 13.69 23.22
CA GLU A 230 -9.26 13.66 24.00
C GLU A 230 -10.33 12.77 23.36
N ASP A 231 -10.35 12.72 22.02
CA ASP A 231 -11.30 11.93 21.25
C ASP A 231 -10.92 10.43 21.13
N LEU A 232 -9.75 10.03 21.63
CA LEU A 232 -9.28 8.65 21.49
C LEU A 232 -9.90 7.71 22.51
N GLU A 233 -10.38 6.57 22.00
CA GLU A 233 -10.92 5.47 22.78
C GLU A 233 -10.02 4.23 22.69
N VAL A 234 -10.20 3.30 23.65
CA VAL A 234 -9.50 2.02 23.62
C VAL A 234 -9.98 1.20 22.43
N ASN A 235 -9.02 0.63 21.70
CA ASN A 235 -9.16 -0.07 20.41
C ASN A 235 -9.34 0.81 19.18
N ASP A 236 -9.22 2.13 19.31
CA ASP A 236 -9.13 2.99 18.14
C ASP A 236 -7.92 2.61 17.28
N LEU A 237 -8.15 2.55 15.97
CA LEU A 237 -7.14 2.32 14.96
C LEU A 237 -6.43 3.63 14.65
N LEU A 238 -5.10 3.60 14.76
CA LEU A 238 -4.25 4.71 14.33
C LEU A 238 -3.52 4.35 13.04
N THR A 239 -3.50 5.31 12.12
CA THR A 239 -2.71 5.26 10.90
C THR A 239 -1.25 5.55 11.26
N VAL A 240 -0.33 4.77 10.68
CA VAL A 240 1.11 4.94 10.84
C VAL A 240 1.67 5.45 9.52
N GLU A 241 2.30 6.61 9.54
CA GLU A 241 2.92 7.22 8.36
C GLU A 241 4.40 7.49 8.62
N GLU A 242 5.23 7.24 7.60
CA GLU A 242 6.66 7.53 7.65
C GLU A 242 6.89 8.97 7.18
N ASP A 243 7.45 9.79 8.05
CA ASP A 243 7.91 11.15 7.77
C ASP A 243 9.45 11.19 7.70
N PHE A 244 9.97 11.90 6.70
CA PHE A 244 11.41 11.95 6.44
C PHE A 244 12.23 12.66 7.53
N GLU A 245 11.63 13.60 8.25
CA GLU A 245 12.28 14.39 9.30
C GLU A 245 11.98 13.82 10.68
N TYR A 246 10.74 13.37 10.88
CA TYR A 246 10.22 12.98 12.19
C TYR A 246 10.00 11.49 12.38
N GLY A 247 10.42 10.62 11.44
CA GLY A 247 10.25 9.17 11.59
C GLY A 247 8.78 8.76 11.51
N TYR A 248 8.33 7.80 12.33
CA TYR A 248 6.96 7.29 12.21
C TYR A 248 5.97 8.09 13.07
N LEU A 249 5.05 8.78 12.40
CA LEU A 249 3.97 9.55 12.99
C LEU A 249 2.67 8.75 13.03
N LEU A 250 1.85 9.05 14.02
CA LEU A 250 0.57 8.41 14.27
C LEU A 250 -0.57 9.40 14.06
N TYR A 251 -1.59 8.97 13.32
CA TYR A 251 -2.76 9.78 13.01
C TYR A 251 -4.06 9.05 13.38
N THR A 252 -5.05 9.83 13.80
CA THR A 252 -6.44 9.38 13.89
C THR A 252 -7.02 9.11 12.50
N LYS A 253 -8.21 8.49 12.43
CA LYS A 253 -8.96 8.29 11.18
C LYS A 253 -9.24 9.59 10.41
N ASP A 254 -9.34 10.71 11.13
CA ASP A 254 -9.62 12.05 10.58
C ASP A 254 -8.32 12.81 10.27
N TYR A 255 -7.18 12.10 10.17
CA TYR A 255 -5.85 12.64 9.90
C TYR A 255 -5.36 13.69 10.90
N ARG A 256 -5.87 13.67 12.14
CA ARG A 256 -5.29 14.45 13.25
C ARG A 256 -4.12 13.71 13.86
N GLU A 257 -2.98 14.38 13.98
CA GLU A 257 -1.78 13.78 14.57
C GLU A 257 -2.01 13.46 16.05
N VAL A 258 -1.51 12.31 16.48
CA VAL A 258 -1.56 11.82 17.87
C VAL A 258 -0.16 11.90 18.50
N GLY A 259 0.89 11.66 17.71
CA GLY A 259 2.28 11.79 18.13
C GLY A 259 3.20 10.85 17.36
N ARG A 260 4.42 10.68 17.87
CA ARG A 260 5.48 9.90 17.22
C ARG A 260 5.78 8.59 17.96
N LEU A 261 6.16 7.57 17.20
CA LEU A 261 6.79 6.37 17.75
C LEU A 261 8.22 6.65 18.24
N SER A 262 8.67 5.92 19.27
CA SER A 262 10.06 6.01 19.73
C SER A 262 11.00 5.33 18.74
N GLU A 263 12.24 5.83 18.58
CA GLU A 263 13.26 5.25 17.69
C GLU A 263 13.41 3.72 17.79
N SER A 264 13.41 3.17 19.02
CA SER A 264 13.51 1.71 19.22
C SER A 264 12.33 0.90 18.65
N VAL A 265 11.15 1.51 18.49
CA VAL A 265 9.99 0.90 17.82
C VAL A 265 10.11 1.08 16.31
N GLU A 266 10.57 2.24 15.85
CA GLU A 266 10.83 2.53 14.43
C GLU A 266 11.83 1.52 13.85
N GLU A 267 12.95 1.26 14.53
CA GLU A 267 13.95 0.26 14.12
C GLU A 267 13.35 -1.14 13.92
N LYS A 268 12.41 -1.54 14.79
CA LYS A 268 11.74 -2.84 14.69
C LYS A 268 10.76 -2.90 13.52
N ILE A 269 10.09 -1.79 13.22
CA ILE A 269 9.25 -1.67 12.04
C ILE A 269 10.12 -1.81 10.79
N ASP A 270 11.22 -1.06 10.72
CA ASP A 270 12.11 -1.07 9.55
C ASP A 270 12.75 -2.43 9.32
N GLU A 271 13.23 -3.09 10.38
CA GLU A 271 13.78 -4.46 10.29
C GLU A 271 12.72 -5.44 9.77
N PHE A 272 11.49 -5.33 10.28
CA PHE A 272 10.38 -6.18 9.86
C PHE A 272 10.02 -5.95 8.40
N MET A 273 9.86 -4.69 7.98
CA MET A 273 9.46 -4.30 6.62
C MET A 273 10.57 -4.56 5.59
N SER A 274 11.85 -4.49 5.99
CA SER A 274 12.98 -4.85 5.14
C SER A 274 13.05 -6.35 4.87
N SER A 275 12.60 -7.17 5.82
CA SER A 275 12.73 -8.63 5.77
C SER A 275 11.45 -9.36 5.36
N ASN A 276 10.31 -8.69 5.39
CA ASN A 276 9.00 -9.28 5.16
C ASN A 276 8.12 -8.33 4.35
N GLN A 277 7.27 -8.89 3.49
CA GLN A 277 6.08 -8.17 3.06
C GLN A 277 5.02 -8.29 4.15
N GLY A 278 4.46 -7.16 4.58
CA GLY A 278 3.53 -7.15 5.70
C GLY A 278 2.79 -5.83 5.87
N TYR A 279 2.09 -5.75 6.98
CA TYR A 279 1.28 -4.60 7.37
C TYR A 279 1.71 -4.12 8.75
N VAL A 280 1.59 -2.81 8.95
CA VAL A 280 1.81 -2.15 10.24
C VAL A 280 0.54 -1.37 10.57
N PHE A 281 0.01 -1.56 11.77
CA PHE A 281 -1.08 -0.75 12.30
C PHE A 281 -0.98 -0.65 13.81
N CYS A 282 -1.62 0.37 14.38
CA CYS A 282 -1.60 0.62 15.82
C CYS A 282 -3.01 0.60 16.39
N LEU A 283 -3.18 -0.02 17.55
CA LEU A 283 -4.41 0.08 18.34
C LEU A 283 -4.14 0.77 19.66
N VAL A 284 -5.01 1.70 20.03
CA VAL A 284 -5.00 2.31 21.36
C VAL A 284 -5.30 1.24 22.40
N SER A 285 -4.42 1.11 23.40
CA SER A 285 -4.55 0.12 24.47
C SER A 285 -4.95 0.72 25.81
N SER A 286 -4.65 2.00 26.04
CA SER A 286 -5.14 2.76 27.19
C SER A 286 -5.00 4.25 26.96
N VAL A 287 -6.00 5.02 27.41
CA VAL A 287 -5.96 6.48 27.52
C VAL A 287 -6.17 6.83 29.00
N LYS A 288 -5.24 7.59 29.60
CA LYS A 288 -5.30 7.95 31.03
C LYS A 288 -4.78 9.37 31.24
N LEU A 289 -5.32 10.07 32.23
CA LEU A 289 -4.72 11.31 32.74
C LEU A 289 -3.64 10.96 33.78
N ASP A 290 -2.54 11.70 33.76
CA ASP A 290 -1.57 11.65 34.85
C ASP A 290 -1.93 12.61 35.99
N GLU A 291 -1.12 12.61 37.05
CA GLU A 291 -1.34 13.42 38.25
C GLU A 291 -1.33 14.93 37.98
N GLU A 292 -0.74 15.35 36.85
CA GLU A 292 -0.68 16.74 36.40
C GLU A 292 -1.82 17.09 35.43
N GLY A 293 -2.69 16.13 35.11
CA GLY A 293 -3.80 16.30 34.17
C GLY A 293 -3.42 16.15 32.70
N ASN A 294 -2.22 15.63 32.39
CA ASN A 294 -1.81 15.37 31.00
C ASN A 294 -2.32 14.01 30.51
N ILE A 295 -2.76 13.94 29.25
CA ILE A 295 -3.19 12.69 28.62
C ILE A 295 -1.98 11.81 28.29
N LYS A 296 -1.96 10.59 28.82
CA LYS A 296 -1.00 9.52 28.53
C LYS A 296 -1.68 8.40 27.77
N ILE A 297 -1.17 8.14 26.57
CA ILE A 297 -1.66 7.08 25.69
C ILE A 297 -0.65 5.94 25.60
N ARG A 298 -1.16 4.72 25.72
CA ARG A 298 -0.41 3.50 25.37
C ARG A 298 -1.05 2.87 24.16
N ILE A 299 -0.22 2.36 23.27
CA ILE A 299 -0.64 1.69 22.05
C ILE A 299 0.00 0.31 21.95
N ASN A 300 -0.64 -0.55 21.18
CA ASN A 300 -0.05 -1.76 20.66
C ASN A 300 0.23 -1.55 19.17
N VAL A 301 1.49 -1.63 18.78
CA VAL A 301 1.90 -1.69 17.37
C VAL A 301 1.88 -3.15 16.93
N TYR A 302 1.18 -3.44 15.86
CA TYR A 302 1.10 -4.79 15.27
C TYR A 302 1.82 -4.82 13.94
N LEU A 303 2.81 -5.72 13.84
CA LEU A 303 3.51 -6.03 12.60
C LEU A 303 2.99 -7.39 12.13
N VAL A 304 2.31 -7.42 10.98
CA VAL A 304 1.63 -8.63 10.49
C VAL A 304 2.22 -9.06 9.17
N LYS A 305 2.76 -10.28 9.09
CA LYS A 305 3.29 -10.80 7.82
C LYS A 305 2.15 -11.01 6.84
N LYS A 306 2.37 -10.68 5.57
CA LYS A 306 1.41 -10.98 4.50
C LYS A 306 1.30 -12.50 4.36
N PHE A 307 0.06 -12.99 4.28
CA PHE A 307 -0.26 -14.41 4.05
C PHE A 307 -1.00 -14.55 2.73
#